data_AF-A0A3D1A9Q0-F1
#
_entry.id   AF-A0A3D1A9Q0-F1
#
_cell.length_a   1.000
_cell.length_b   1.000
_cell.length_c   1.000
_cell.angle_alpha   90.00
_cell.angle_beta   90.00
_cell.angle_gamma   90.00
#
_symmetry.space_group_name_H-M   'P 1'
#
loop_
_entity.id
_entity.type
_entity.pdbx_description
1 polymer ?
#
loop_
_entity_poly.entity_id
_entity_poly.type
_entity_poly.pdbx_seq_one_letter_code
_entity_poly.pdbx_strand_id
1 'polypeptide(L)'
;MNLRLLPLLPLCFLAACAAGRKDIRLTSEPSIERALDIVNSTGQGRPLLKFLYKNPVSFEYSNTAGRCHKFSLKNRRIFLPPGYRGSDLVLALAIARAAYIYRLYTESGLDEIISEEEELGALFQARLALEINLVNADFSRAGGAPEIKNDFCTYVLENSAYAMAQARKEALTPDPECQRPLDTMENQRVWLEKTLRAINDETFHQLLYERDMARVKKGAMTLAEAARNDAFMRAMPTYEFYRYQRTFYDKQSDIFTRFSKLYAAEIREDALWRAARQTDIDRAREEFSACNLP
;
A
#
# COMPACT_ATOMS: atom_id res chain seq x y z
N MET A 1 -50.62 -0.04 -51.61
CA MET A 1 -50.11 -1.08 -50.69
C MET A 1 -48.84 -0.57 -50.03
N ASN A 2 -48.90 -0.44 -48.71
CA ASN A 2 -47.84 -0.45 -47.70
C ASN A 2 -46.37 -0.21 -48.12
N LEU A 3 -45.78 0.89 -47.63
CA LEU A 3 -44.40 0.90 -47.14
C LEU A 3 -44.27 1.99 -46.05
N ARG A 4 -44.70 1.64 -44.83
CA ARG A 4 -44.30 2.31 -43.58
C ARG A 4 -43.20 1.47 -42.95
N LEU A 5 -41.94 1.88 -43.08
CA LEU A 5 -40.70 1.33 -42.49
C LEU A 5 -39.62 2.34 -42.92
N LEU A 6 -38.83 3.09 -42.13
CA LEU A 6 -38.33 3.06 -40.76
C LEU A 6 -38.08 4.53 -40.35
N PRO A 7 -38.21 4.88 -39.06
CA PRO A 7 -37.13 5.66 -38.45
C PRO A 7 -36.76 5.02 -37.10
N LEU A 8 -35.98 3.94 -37.14
CA LEU A 8 -35.48 3.25 -35.94
C LEU A 8 -33.97 3.46 -35.71
N LEU A 9 -33.30 4.25 -36.56
CA LEU A 9 -31.86 4.50 -36.43
C LEU A 9 -31.41 5.45 -35.30
N PRO A 10 -32.19 6.43 -34.79
CA PRO A 10 -31.66 7.31 -33.74
C PRO A 10 -31.74 6.71 -32.33
N LEU A 11 -32.50 5.62 -32.13
CA LEU A 11 -32.63 4.95 -30.83
C LEU A 11 -31.45 4.01 -30.51
N CYS A 12 -30.72 3.53 -31.51
CA CYS A 12 -29.56 2.65 -31.28
C CYS A 12 -28.31 3.41 -30.79
N PHE A 13 -28.20 4.73 -31.02
CA PHE A 13 -27.07 5.53 -30.52
C PHE A 13 -27.21 5.94 -29.04
N LEU A 14 -28.43 5.95 -28.48
CA LEU A 14 -28.64 6.23 -27.05
C LEU A 14 -28.46 4.98 -26.17
N ALA A 15 -28.65 3.78 -26.73
CA ALA A 15 -28.45 2.52 -26.00
C ALA A 15 -26.96 2.18 -25.74
N ALA A 16 -26.03 2.77 -26.50
CA ALA A 16 -24.58 2.54 -26.32
C ALA A 16 -23.98 3.29 -25.11
N CYS A 17 -24.68 4.30 -24.55
CA CYS A 17 -24.25 4.99 -23.33
C CYS A 17 -24.78 4.34 -22.04
N ALA A 18 -25.68 3.35 -22.16
CA ALA A 18 -26.24 2.58 -21.04
C ALA A 18 -25.55 1.21 -20.86
N ALA A 19 -24.49 0.93 -21.63
CA ALA A 19 -23.60 -0.20 -21.37
C ALA A 19 -22.86 0.05 -20.05
N GLY A 20 -23.47 -0.47 -18.98
CA GLY A 20 -23.16 -0.16 -17.60
C GLY A 20 -21.67 -0.20 -17.28
N ARG A 21 -21.19 0.89 -16.68
CA ARG A 21 -20.06 0.78 -15.75
C ARG A 21 -20.49 -0.26 -14.72
N LYS A 22 -19.84 -1.43 -14.71
CA LYS A 22 -19.90 -2.30 -13.53
C LYS A 22 -19.52 -1.42 -12.35
N ASP A 23 -20.42 -1.22 -11.40
CA ASP A 23 -20.10 -0.53 -10.16
C ASP A 23 -18.95 -1.30 -9.51
N ILE A 24 -17.76 -0.68 -9.53
CA ILE A 24 -16.56 -1.26 -8.95
C ILE A 24 -16.77 -1.19 -7.43
N ARG A 25 -17.14 -2.33 -6.84
CA ARG A 25 -17.26 -2.45 -5.39
C ARG A 25 -15.90 -2.79 -4.81
N LEU A 26 -15.44 -1.95 -3.88
CA LEU A 26 -14.21 -2.15 -3.13
C LEU A 26 -14.42 -3.06 -1.90
N THR A 27 -15.66 -3.36 -1.54
CA THR A 27 -16.01 -4.24 -0.43
C THR A 27 -17.47 -4.70 -0.56
N SER A 28 -17.86 -5.69 0.25
CA SER A 28 -19.26 -6.06 0.49
C SER A 28 -19.72 -5.76 1.92
N GLU A 29 -18.84 -5.22 2.77
CA GLU A 29 -19.11 -4.97 4.19
C GLU A 29 -19.62 -3.54 4.42
N PRO A 30 -20.84 -3.34 4.95
CA PRO A 30 -21.42 -2.01 5.14
C PRO A 30 -20.61 -1.08 6.04
N SER A 31 -19.89 -1.61 7.04
CA SER A 31 -19.00 -0.81 7.90
C SER A 31 -17.78 -0.28 7.14
N ILE A 32 -17.23 -1.08 6.23
CA ILE A 32 -16.11 -0.67 5.37
C ILE A 32 -16.61 0.37 4.35
N GLU A 33 -17.81 0.22 3.81
CA GLU A 33 -18.43 1.22 2.91
C GLU A 33 -18.56 2.58 3.60
N ARG A 34 -19.14 2.63 4.82
CA ARG A 34 -19.24 3.90 5.57
C ARG A 34 -17.88 4.52 5.88
N ALA A 35 -16.90 3.69 6.22
CA ALA A 35 -15.55 4.17 6.46
C ALA A 35 -14.88 4.71 5.18
N LEU A 36 -15.13 4.09 4.02
CA LEU A 36 -14.71 4.61 2.72
C LEU A 36 -15.41 5.95 2.40
N ASP A 37 -16.69 6.11 2.74
CA ASP A 37 -17.39 7.39 2.57
C ASP A 37 -16.74 8.51 3.40
N ILE A 38 -16.33 8.21 4.63
CA ILE A 38 -15.54 9.14 5.46
C ILE A 38 -14.23 9.51 4.75
N VAL A 39 -13.48 8.52 4.25
CA VAL A 39 -12.24 8.77 3.48
C VAL A 39 -12.54 9.68 2.27
N ASN A 40 -13.62 9.42 1.53
CA ASN A 40 -14.02 10.19 0.34
C ASN A 40 -14.37 11.65 0.64
N SER A 41 -14.86 11.93 1.85
CA SER A 41 -15.26 13.27 2.27
C SER A 41 -14.07 14.21 2.47
N THR A 42 -12.87 13.66 2.67
CA THR A 42 -11.64 14.41 2.94
C THR A 42 -10.92 14.86 1.66
N GLY A 43 -10.05 15.88 1.79
CA GLY A 43 -9.25 16.39 0.69
C GLY A 43 -8.18 15.38 0.26
N GLN A 44 -7.55 14.71 1.23
CA GLN A 44 -6.52 13.69 1.02
C GLN A 44 -7.09 12.34 0.54
N GLY A 45 -8.23 11.91 1.07
CA GLY A 45 -8.81 10.60 0.78
C GLY A 45 -9.53 10.52 -0.59
N ARG A 46 -10.06 11.63 -1.11
CA ARG A 46 -10.75 11.62 -2.41
C ARG A 46 -9.82 11.23 -3.59
N PRO A 47 -8.60 11.79 -3.74
CA PRO A 47 -7.63 11.30 -4.72
C PRO A 47 -7.32 9.81 -4.56
N LEU A 48 -7.18 9.33 -3.31
CA LEU A 48 -6.89 7.94 -3.01
C LEU A 48 -8.03 7.02 -3.47
N LEU A 49 -9.29 7.33 -3.18
CA LEU A 49 -10.40 6.50 -3.66
C LEU A 49 -10.53 6.51 -5.18
N LYS A 50 -10.30 7.66 -5.83
CA LYS A 50 -10.26 7.74 -7.29
C LYS A 50 -9.18 6.82 -7.87
N PHE A 51 -8.04 6.70 -7.20
CA PHE A 51 -7.01 5.73 -7.55
C PHE A 51 -7.50 4.29 -7.36
N LEU A 52 -8.13 3.96 -6.23
CA LEU A 52 -8.64 2.60 -5.96
C LEU A 52 -9.71 2.17 -6.97
N TYR A 53 -10.59 3.07 -7.41
CA TYR A 53 -11.56 2.74 -8.46
C TYR A 53 -10.90 2.45 -9.82
N LYS A 54 -9.72 3.01 -10.10
CA LYS A 54 -8.95 2.68 -11.31
C LYS A 54 -8.11 1.41 -11.13
N ASN A 55 -7.69 1.12 -9.91
CA ASN A 55 -6.85 -0.01 -9.53
C ASN A 55 -7.55 -0.83 -8.43
N PRO A 56 -8.64 -1.54 -8.74
CA PRO A 56 -9.53 -2.11 -7.75
C PRO A 56 -8.85 -3.15 -6.85
N VAL A 57 -9.13 -3.03 -5.56
CA VAL A 57 -8.71 -3.93 -4.48
C VAL A 57 -9.91 -4.14 -3.55
N SER A 58 -10.12 -5.39 -3.09
CA SER A 58 -11.21 -5.74 -2.17
C SER A 58 -10.74 -5.57 -0.72
N PHE A 59 -11.52 -4.85 0.09
CA PHE A 59 -11.34 -4.74 1.53
C PHE A 59 -12.26 -5.72 2.23
N GLU A 60 -11.66 -6.60 3.03
CA GLU A 60 -12.33 -7.65 3.80
C GLU A 60 -11.80 -7.63 5.23
N TYR A 61 -12.57 -8.15 6.20
CA TYR A 61 -12.02 -8.37 7.54
C TYR A 61 -11.13 -9.61 7.56
N SER A 62 -10.01 -9.54 8.28
CA SER A 62 -9.18 -10.71 8.51
C SER A 62 -9.90 -11.71 9.41
N ASN A 63 -9.76 -13.00 9.08
CA ASN A 63 -10.18 -14.12 9.92
C ASN A 63 -9.05 -14.62 10.85
N THR A 64 -7.90 -13.97 10.81
CA THR A 64 -6.72 -14.33 11.62
C THR A 64 -6.47 -13.26 12.68
N ALA A 65 -5.82 -13.66 13.78
CA ALA A 65 -5.38 -12.75 14.82
C ALA A 65 -4.41 -11.68 14.27
N GLY A 66 -4.30 -10.56 14.99
CA GLY A 66 -3.45 -9.43 14.64
C GLY A 66 -4.22 -8.11 14.55
N ARG A 67 -3.53 -7.00 14.83
CA ARG A 67 -4.07 -5.63 14.77
C ARG A 67 -3.51 -4.80 13.60
N CYS A 68 -2.91 -5.46 12.63
CA CYS A 68 -2.36 -4.86 11.41
C CYS A 68 -3.21 -5.21 10.20
N HIS A 69 -3.19 -4.35 9.19
CA HIS A 69 -3.67 -4.71 7.87
C HIS A 69 -2.77 -5.77 7.23
N LYS A 70 -3.34 -6.69 6.46
CA LYS A 70 -2.60 -7.74 5.73
C LYS A 70 -2.88 -7.64 4.25
N PHE A 71 -1.86 -7.83 3.43
CA PHE A 71 -1.98 -7.69 1.98
C PHE A 71 -1.97 -9.06 1.29
N SER A 72 -2.95 -9.31 0.45
CA SER A 72 -2.94 -10.40 -0.53
C SER A 72 -2.91 -9.80 -1.92
N LEU A 73 -1.74 -9.28 -2.29
CA LEU A 73 -1.53 -8.50 -3.51
C LEU A 73 -1.86 -9.29 -4.78
N LYS A 74 -1.50 -10.59 -4.82
CA LYS A 74 -1.86 -11.51 -5.92
C LYS A 74 -3.38 -11.64 -6.11
N ASN A 75 -4.14 -11.64 -5.01
CA ASN A 75 -5.61 -11.75 -5.04
C ASN A 75 -6.32 -10.39 -5.05
N ARG A 76 -5.55 -9.29 -5.07
CA ARG A 76 -6.06 -7.91 -4.93
C ARG A 76 -6.98 -7.75 -3.72
N ARG A 77 -6.53 -8.23 -2.56
CA ARG A 77 -7.26 -8.06 -1.29
C ARG A 77 -6.42 -7.41 -0.22
N ILE A 78 -7.06 -6.59 0.60
CA ILE A 78 -6.54 -6.00 1.82
C ILE A 78 -7.43 -6.48 2.96
N PHE A 79 -6.82 -7.13 3.95
CA PHE A 79 -7.51 -7.61 5.13
C PHE A 79 -7.33 -6.63 6.28
N LEU A 80 -8.44 -6.16 6.85
CA LEU A 80 -8.47 -5.23 7.97
C LEU A 80 -8.66 -5.98 9.29
N PRO A 81 -8.10 -5.50 10.41
CA PRO A 81 -8.37 -6.06 11.72
C PRO A 81 -9.86 -5.96 12.09
N PRO A 82 -10.51 -7.05 12.54
CA PRO A 82 -11.92 -7.01 12.94
C PRO A 82 -12.18 -6.11 14.15
N GLY A 83 -11.16 -5.88 14.99
CA GLY A 83 -11.26 -5.01 16.18
C GLY A 83 -11.64 -3.56 15.87
N TYR A 84 -11.36 -3.08 14.66
CA TYR A 84 -11.66 -1.69 14.28
C TYR A 84 -13.12 -1.46 13.86
N ARG A 85 -13.93 -2.52 13.79
CA ARG A 85 -15.36 -2.42 13.41
C ARG A 85 -16.19 -1.51 14.33
N GLY A 86 -15.75 -1.29 15.57
CA GLY A 86 -16.48 -0.50 16.57
C GLY A 86 -16.45 1.02 16.38
N SER A 87 -15.63 1.55 15.48
CA SER A 87 -15.59 3.00 15.17
C SER A 87 -15.33 3.22 13.69
N ASP A 88 -16.29 3.83 12.99
CA ASP A 88 -16.18 4.13 11.56
C ASP A 88 -15.00 5.08 11.27
N LEU A 89 -14.65 6.00 12.20
CA LEU A 89 -13.50 6.90 12.06
C LEU A 89 -12.17 6.15 12.16
N VAL A 90 -12.00 5.29 13.17
CA VAL A 90 -10.77 4.47 13.32
C VAL A 90 -10.64 3.51 12.15
N LEU A 91 -11.75 2.90 11.71
CA LEU A 91 -11.77 2.05 10.53
C LEU A 91 -11.39 2.82 9.27
N ALA A 92 -11.87 4.06 9.11
CA ALA A 92 -11.50 4.93 7.99
C ALA A 92 -9.98 5.19 7.97
N LEU A 93 -9.36 5.42 9.12
CA LEU A 93 -7.90 5.58 9.24
C LEU A 93 -7.13 4.31 8.90
N ALA A 94 -7.61 3.14 9.34
CA ALA A 94 -6.99 1.85 8.99
C ALA A 94 -7.08 1.58 7.48
N ILE A 95 -8.26 1.80 6.88
CA ILE A 95 -8.48 1.67 5.44
C ILE A 95 -7.58 2.65 4.68
N ALA A 96 -7.52 3.90 5.10
CA ALA A 96 -6.73 4.93 4.46
C ALA A 96 -5.24 4.59 4.42
N ARG A 97 -4.67 4.14 5.55
CA ARG A 97 -3.27 3.69 5.60
C ARG A 97 -3.01 2.54 4.65
N ALA A 98 -3.82 1.48 4.73
CA ALA A 98 -3.64 0.29 3.91
C ALA A 98 -3.84 0.58 2.41
N ALA A 99 -4.83 1.40 2.07
CA ALA A 99 -5.07 1.87 0.71
C ALA A 99 -3.91 2.71 0.18
N TYR A 100 -3.34 3.56 1.02
CA TYR A 100 -2.19 4.39 0.65
C TYR A 100 -0.97 3.54 0.35
N ILE A 101 -0.64 2.59 1.22
CA ILE A 101 0.45 1.63 1.01
C ILE A 101 0.24 0.85 -0.29
N TYR A 102 -0.98 0.39 -0.56
CA TYR A 102 -1.30 -0.30 -1.82
C TYR A 102 -1.11 0.61 -3.05
N ARG A 103 -1.43 1.90 -2.94
CA ARG A 103 -1.16 2.88 -3.99
C ARG A 103 0.35 3.01 -4.23
N LEU A 104 1.14 3.17 -3.17
CA LEU A 104 2.61 3.27 -3.26
C LEU A 104 3.19 2.02 -3.93
N TYR A 105 2.78 0.84 -3.50
CA TYR A 105 3.18 -0.45 -4.08
C TYR A 105 2.85 -0.54 -5.58
N THR A 106 1.64 -0.11 -5.97
CA THR A 106 1.21 -0.18 -7.37
C THR A 106 1.95 0.84 -8.24
N GLU A 107 2.23 2.04 -7.73
CA GLU A 107 2.95 3.09 -8.46
C GLU A 107 4.45 2.80 -8.57
N SER A 108 5.05 2.24 -7.51
CA SER A 108 6.46 1.89 -7.43
C SER A 108 6.81 0.71 -8.34
N GLY A 109 5.93 -0.30 -8.38
CA GLY A 109 6.19 -1.57 -9.06
C GLY A 109 7.15 -2.47 -8.30
N LEU A 110 7.31 -2.27 -6.99
CA LEU A 110 8.03 -3.19 -6.11
C LEU A 110 7.35 -4.57 -6.12
N ASP A 111 8.15 -5.63 -5.89
CA ASP A 111 7.63 -7.00 -5.85
C ASP A 111 6.90 -7.31 -4.52
N GLU A 112 7.27 -6.61 -3.45
CA GLU A 112 6.76 -6.78 -2.08
C GLU A 112 6.63 -5.40 -1.42
N ILE A 113 5.77 -5.29 -0.39
CA ILE A 113 5.64 -4.06 0.39
C ILE A 113 6.85 -3.89 1.31
N ILE A 114 7.34 -2.66 1.43
CA ILE A 114 8.55 -2.34 2.19
C ILE A 114 8.28 -1.38 3.36
N SER A 115 9.22 -1.28 4.29
CA SER A 115 9.08 -0.46 5.50
C SER A 115 8.80 1.02 5.22
N GLU A 116 9.38 1.54 4.14
CA GLU A 116 9.24 2.93 3.72
C GLU A 116 7.81 3.25 3.25
N GLU A 117 7.06 2.27 2.76
CA GLU A 117 5.65 2.45 2.42
C GLU A 117 4.78 2.58 3.68
N GLU A 118 5.12 1.84 4.74
CA GLU A 118 4.47 1.96 6.06
C GLU A 118 4.74 3.32 6.71
N GLU A 119 5.94 3.88 6.56
CA GLU A 119 6.28 5.23 7.02
C GLU A 119 5.37 6.29 6.38
N LEU A 120 5.29 6.28 5.05
CA LEU A 120 4.44 7.20 4.30
C LEU A 120 2.95 6.94 4.57
N GLY A 121 2.57 5.68 4.77
CA GLY A 121 1.24 5.28 5.20
C GLY A 121 0.85 5.87 6.55
N ALA A 122 1.77 5.89 7.52
CA ALA A 122 1.55 6.49 8.84
C ALA A 122 1.38 8.02 8.74
N LEU A 123 2.20 8.70 7.93
CA LEU A 123 2.01 10.13 7.67
C LEU A 123 0.66 10.43 7.01
N PHE A 124 0.28 9.66 5.99
CA PHE A 124 -1.03 9.82 5.35
C PHE A 124 -2.18 9.58 6.32
N GLN A 125 -2.09 8.55 7.16
CA GLN A 125 -3.07 8.25 8.21
C GLN A 125 -3.21 9.44 9.18
N ALA A 126 -2.10 10.04 9.62
CA ALA A 126 -2.13 11.18 10.52
C ALA A 126 -2.70 12.45 9.88
N ARG A 127 -2.36 12.73 8.61
CA ARG A 127 -2.97 13.83 7.85
C ARG A 127 -4.49 13.65 7.73
N LEU A 128 -4.95 12.43 7.45
CA LEU A 128 -6.37 12.12 7.37
C LEU A 128 -7.09 12.27 8.72
N ALA A 129 -6.46 11.81 9.82
CA ALA A 129 -6.98 11.97 11.17
C ALA A 129 -7.26 13.43 11.54
N LEU A 130 -6.39 14.35 11.11
CA LEU A 130 -6.63 15.78 11.27
C LEU A 130 -7.79 16.29 10.41
N GLU A 131 -7.90 15.87 9.15
CA GLU A 131 -9.01 16.31 8.26
C GLU A 131 -10.38 15.82 8.74
N ILE A 132 -10.46 14.65 9.38
CA ILE A 132 -11.71 14.13 9.96
C ILE A 132 -11.98 14.66 11.38
N ASN A 133 -11.12 15.54 11.91
CA ASN A 133 -11.17 16.06 13.29
C ASN A 133 -11.27 14.93 14.34
N LEU A 134 -10.40 13.92 14.23
CA LEU A 134 -10.37 12.80 15.15
C LEU A 134 -10.13 13.29 16.59
N VAL A 135 -10.90 12.77 17.55
CA VAL A 135 -10.77 13.09 18.98
C VAL A 135 -10.44 11.85 19.81
N ASN A 136 -9.93 12.04 21.02
CA ASN A 136 -9.50 10.93 21.88
C ASN A 136 -10.67 9.97 22.22
N ALA A 137 -11.88 10.52 22.34
CA ALA A 137 -13.10 9.74 22.60
C ALA A 137 -13.42 8.71 21.50
N ASP A 138 -13.00 8.93 20.25
CA ASP A 138 -13.29 8.04 19.12
C ASP A 138 -12.62 6.67 19.24
N PHE A 139 -11.52 6.60 20.00
CA PHE A 139 -10.78 5.36 20.25
C PHE A 139 -11.45 4.45 21.29
N SER A 140 -12.29 5.00 22.18
CA SER A 140 -12.96 4.23 23.23
C SER A 140 -13.91 3.16 22.68
N ARG A 141 -14.49 3.40 21.49
CA ARG A 141 -15.51 2.53 20.87
C ARG A 141 -14.94 1.40 20.02
N ALA A 142 -13.71 1.54 19.52
CA ALA A 142 -13.04 0.57 18.64
C ALA A 142 -12.26 -0.52 19.38
N GLY A 143 -12.66 -0.86 20.62
CA GLY A 143 -11.89 -1.73 21.51
C GLY A 143 -10.54 -1.14 21.95
N GLY A 144 -10.33 0.17 21.75
CA GLY A 144 -9.03 0.82 21.84
C GLY A 144 -8.12 0.34 20.71
N ALA A 145 -7.91 1.16 19.69
CA ALA A 145 -6.87 0.94 18.67
C ALA A 145 -5.59 1.69 19.09
N PRO A 146 -4.84 1.21 20.11
CA PRO A 146 -3.72 1.95 20.67
C PRO A 146 -2.63 2.17 19.63
N GLU A 147 -2.49 1.30 18.62
CA GLU A 147 -1.49 1.44 17.57
C GLU A 147 -1.76 2.70 16.74
N ILE A 148 -2.99 2.83 16.21
CA ILE A 148 -3.41 4.02 15.44
C ILE A 148 -3.37 5.27 16.33
N LYS A 149 -3.79 5.15 17.60
CA LYS A 149 -3.75 6.25 18.54
C LYS A 149 -2.32 6.72 18.77
N ASN A 150 -1.41 5.79 19.07
CA ASN A 150 -0.01 6.09 19.37
C ASN A 150 0.69 6.69 18.16
N ASP A 151 0.48 6.15 16.97
CA ASP A 151 1.02 6.72 15.72
C ASP A 151 0.54 8.16 15.51
N PHE A 152 -0.75 8.41 15.75
CA PHE A 152 -1.30 9.76 15.64
C PHE A 152 -0.74 10.71 16.71
N CYS A 153 -0.69 10.28 17.98
CA CYS A 153 -0.11 11.06 19.08
C CYS A 153 1.35 11.42 18.78
N THR A 154 2.13 10.45 18.30
CA THR A 154 3.54 10.60 17.91
C THR A 154 3.69 11.67 16.83
N TYR A 155 2.83 11.65 15.81
CA TYR A 155 2.85 12.65 14.74
C TYR A 155 2.50 14.07 15.20
N VAL A 156 1.46 14.22 16.03
CA VAL A 156 1.02 15.55 16.48
C VAL A 156 1.95 16.10 17.55
N LEU A 157 2.33 15.34 18.58
CA LEU A 157 3.12 15.81 19.72
C LEU A 157 4.59 16.05 19.33
N GLU A 158 5.23 15.11 18.64
CA GLU A 158 6.64 15.19 18.28
C GLU A 158 6.81 15.84 16.90
N ASN A 159 6.82 15.04 15.84
CA ASN A 159 6.93 15.46 14.44
C ASN A 159 6.77 14.27 13.47
N SER A 160 6.73 14.57 12.17
CA SER A 160 6.65 13.57 11.10
C SER A 160 7.81 12.56 11.11
N ALA A 161 9.04 12.98 11.42
CA ALA A 161 10.20 12.09 11.41
C ALA A 161 10.13 11.02 12.50
N TYR A 162 9.63 11.39 13.68
CA TYR A 162 9.45 10.46 14.78
C TYR A 162 8.31 9.48 14.51
N ALA A 163 7.19 9.95 13.92
CA ALA A 163 6.11 9.08 13.46
C ALA A 163 6.56 8.05 12.41
N MET A 164 7.36 8.48 11.43
CA MET A 164 7.98 7.56 10.46
C MET A 164 8.92 6.57 11.14
N ALA A 165 9.78 7.02 12.05
CA ALA A 165 10.70 6.14 12.76
C ALA A 165 9.97 5.05 13.57
N GLN A 166 8.84 5.40 14.20
CA GLN A 166 8.01 4.44 14.92
C GLN A 166 7.34 3.44 13.96
N ALA A 167 6.75 3.91 12.86
CA ALA A 167 6.17 3.04 11.83
C ALA A 167 7.22 2.09 11.22
N ARG A 168 8.44 2.57 10.95
CA ARG A 168 9.58 1.76 10.49
C ARG A 168 9.95 0.72 11.53
N LYS A 169 10.10 1.12 12.81
CA LYS A 169 10.44 0.20 13.89
C LYS A 169 9.42 -0.93 13.99
N GLU A 170 8.14 -0.62 13.89
CA GLU A 170 7.07 -1.61 13.88
C GLU A 170 7.15 -2.53 12.67
N ALA A 171 7.34 -1.98 11.47
CA ALA A 171 7.47 -2.75 10.22
C ALA A 171 8.68 -3.71 10.24
N LEU A 172 9.76 -3.36 10.94
CA LEU A 172 10.98 -4.16 11.05
C LEU A 172 11.02 -5.08 12.27
N THR A 173 10.02 -5.00 13.16
CA THR A 173 9.93 -5.88 14.32
C THR A 173 9.29 -7.21 13.89
N PRO A 174 9.90 -8.38 14.20
CA PRO A 174 9.32 -9.67 13.85
C PRO A 174 7.92 -9.87 14.43
N ASP A 175 6.94 -10.02 13.54
CA ASP A 175 5.55 -10.31 13.89
C ASP A 175 4.94 -11.18 12.77
N PRO A 176 4.82 -12.50 13.00
CA PRO A 176 4.26 -13.42 12.02
C PRO A 176 2.81 -13.12 11.66
N GLU A 177 2.01 -12.57 12.58
CA GLU A 177 0.62 -12.23 12.31
C GLU A 177 0.53 -11.09 11.30
N CYS A 178 1.50 -10.17 11.32
CA CYS A 178 1.59 -9.01 10.45
C CYS A 178 2.48 -9.18 9.22
N GLN A 179 2.97 -10.39 8.95
CA GLN A 179 3.90 -10.67 7.83
C GLN A 179 5.19 -9.83 7.92
N ARG A 180 5.66 -9.56 9.14
CA ARG A 180 6.87 -8.78 9.44
C ARG A 180 8.03 -9.70 9.86
N PRO A 181 9.30 -9.26 9.70
CA PRO A 181 9.75 -7.95 9.26
C PRO A 181 9.58 -7.72 7.74
N LEU A 182 9.29 -6.48 7.36
CA LEU A 182 9.27 -6.05 5.96
C LEU A 182 10.70 -5.81 5.44
N ASP A 183 10.83 -5.81 4.11
CA ASP A 183 12.08 -5.43 3.44
C ASP A 183 12.27 -3.90 3.45
N THR A 184 13.44 -3.42 3.05
CA THR A 184 13.76 -1.97 3.03
C THR A 184 14.33 -1.52 1.69
N MET A 185 14.33 -0.21 1.43
CA MET A 185 15.06 0.37 0.30
C MET A 185 16.56 0.07 0.37
N GLU A 186 17.12 0.02 1.58
CA GLU A 186 18.53 -0.32 1.75
C GLU A 186 18.81 -1.78 1.33
N ASN A 187 17.91 -2.71 1.67
CA ASN A 187 18.00 -4.09 1.19
C ASN A 187 17.91 -4.17 -0.34
N GLN A 188 17.02 -3.37 -0.96
CA GLN A 188 16.90 -3.28 -2.42
C GLN A 188 18.16 -2.70 -3.07
N ARG A 189 18.79 -1.69 -2.47
CA ARG A 189 20.08 -1.14 -2.92
C ARG A 189 21.17 -2.21 -2.89
N VAL A 190 21.30 -2.91 -1.76
CA VAL A 190 22.27 -4.01 -1.60
C VAL A 190 21.99 -5.13 -2.62
N TRP A 191 20.72 -5.43 -2.89
CA TRP A 191 20.33 -6.40 -3.91
C TRP A 191 20.75 -5.98 -5.33
N LEU A 192 20.57 -4.71 -5.69
CA LEU A 192 21.03 -4.16 -6.97
C LEU A 192 22.55 -4.22 -7.11
N GLU A 193 23.30 -3.89 -6.05
CA GLU A 193 24.76 -3.97 -6.05
C GLU A 193 25.25 -5.41 -6.19
N LYS A 194 24.63 -6.36 -5.49
CA LYS A 194 24.90 -7.79 -5.65
C LYS A 194 24.59 -8.27 -7.07
N THR A 195 23.49 -7.79 -7.65
CA THR A 195 23.11 -8.11 -9.03
C THR A 195 24.16 -7.63 -10.02
N LEU A 196 24.61 -6.38 -9.90
CA LEU A 196 25.64 -5.82 -10.77
C LEU A 196 26.96 -6.59 -10.64
N ARG A 197 27.37 -6.92 -9.41
CA ARG A 197 28.54 -7.78 -9.17
C ARG A 197 28.39 -9.14 -9.83
N ALA A 198 27.26 -9.81 -9.63
CA ALA A 198 27.04 -11.15 -10.19
C ALA A 198 26.98 -11.15 -11.72
N ILE A 199 26.56 -10.05 -12.35
CA ILE A 199 26.65 -9.86 -13.81
C ILE A 199 28.13 -9.77 -14.22
N ASN A 200 28.93 -8.95 -13.53
CA ASN A 200 30.35 -8.76 -13.84
C ASN A 200 31.21 -10.01 -13.56
N ASP A 201 30.86 -10.78 -12.52
CA ASP A 201 31.57 -11.98 -12.09
C ASP A 201 31.03 -13.26 -12.76
N GLU A 202 30.09 -13.14 -13.72
CA GLU A 202 29.43 -14.26 -14.43
C GLU A 202 28.65 -15.25 -13.53
N THR A 203 28.36 -14.87 -12.28
CA THR A 203 27.63 -15.68 -11.27
C THR A 203 26.14 -15.35 -11.16
N PHE A 204 25.59 -14.53 -12.07
CA PHE A 204 24.21 -14.06 -12.03
C PHE A 204 23.15 -15.19 -11.94
N HIS A 205 23.39 -16.32 -12.60
CA HIS A 205 22.47 -17.47 -12.54
C HIS A 205 22.36 -18.05 -11.12
N GLN A 206 23.48 -18.12 -10.39
CA GLN A 206 23.52 -18.59 -9.01
C GLN A 206 22.78 -17.62 -8.09
N LEU A 207 22.97 -16.31 -8.30
CA LEU A 207 22.27 -15.28 -7.54
C LEU A 207 20.73 -15.41 -7.69
N LEU A 208 20.24 -15.62 -8.91
CA LEU A 208 18.80 -15.82 -9.16
C LEU A 208 18.27 -17.11 -8.51
N TYR A 209 19.05 -18.19 -8.58
CA TYR A 209 18.70 -19.44 -7.93
C TYR A 209 18.59 -19.28 -6.41
N GLU A 210 19.57 -18.63 -5.78
CA GLU A 210 19.56 -18.38 -4.33
C GLU A 210 18.36 -17.52 -3.91
N ARG A 211 18.01 -16.50 -4.70
CA ARG A 211 16.81 -15.69 -4.49
C ARG A 211 15.55 -16.54 -4.54
N ASP A 212 15.36 -17.32 -5.59
CA ASP A 212 14.15 -18.14 -5.76
C ASP A 212 14.04 -19.18 -4.64
N MET A 213 15.15 -19.81 -4.24
CA MET A 213 15.18 -20.72 -3.09
C MET A 213 14.86 -20.03 -1.76
N ALA A 214 15.28 -18.78 -1.56
CA ALA A 214 14.88 -17.99 -0.39
C ALA A 214 13.35 -17.72 -0.39
N ARG A 215 12.76 -17.45 -1.56
CA ARG A 215 11.30 -17.29 -1.70
C ARG A 215 10.54 -18.58 -1.44
N VAL A 216 11.11 -19.73 -1.82
CA VAL A 216 10.56 -21.06 -1.47
C VAL A 216 10.55 -21.26 0.03
N LYS A 217 11.66 -20.95 0.73
CA LYS A 217 11.74 -21.04 2.20
C LYS A 217 10.71 -20.15 2.90
N LYS A 218 10.41 -18.98 2.32
CA LYS A 218 9.37 -18.05 2.81
C LYS A 218 7.94 -18.45 2.41
N GLY A 219 7.74 -19.50 1.60
CA GLY A 219 6.43 -19.91 1.09
C GLY A 219 5.82 -18.97 0.03
N ALA A 220 6.59 -18.00 -0.48
CA ALA A 220 6.14 -17.05 -1.50
C ALA A 220 6.14 -17.62 -2.93
N MET A 221 6.91 -18.69 -3.13
CA MET A 221 7.10 -19.42 -4.39
C MET A 221 7.11 -20.92 -4.10
N THR A 222 6.59 -21.74 -5.02
CA THR A 222 6.70 -23.20 -4.90
C THR A 222 8.04 -23.70 -5.40
N LEU A 223 8.52 -24.85 -4.88
CA LEU A 223 9.76 -25.46 -5.37
C LEU A 223 9.71 -25.76 -6.89
N ALA A 224 8.54 -26.13 -7.40
CA ALA A 224 8.33 -26.39 -8.82
C ALA A 224 8.47 -25.11 -9.68
N GLU A 225 8.01 -23.96 -9.19
CA GLU A 225 8.22 -22.66 -9.86
C GLU A 225 9.70 -22.27 -9.85
N ALA A 226 10.39 -22.42 -8.72
CA ALA A 226 11.82 -22.12 -8.62
C ALA A 226 12.65 -23.00 -9.59
N ALA A 227 12.36 -24.30 -9.65
CA ALA A 227 13.02 -25.21 -10.58
C ALA A 227 12.75 -24.87 -12.05
N ARG A 228 11.52 -24.42 -12.38
CA ARG A 228 11.17 -23.97 -13.72
C ARG A 228 11.93 -22.71 -14.11
N ASN A 229 12.06 -21.75 -13.19
CA ASN A 229 12.83 -20.53 -13.43
C ASN A 229 14.31 -20.84 -13.67
N ASP A 230 14.92 -21.69 -12.83
CA ASP A 230 16.33 -22.11 -13.00
C ASP A 230 16.55 -22.82 -14.34
N ALA A 231 15.67 -23.77 -14.70
CA ALA A 231 15.74 -24.46 -15.99
C ALA A 231 15.62 -23.50 -17.19
N PHE A 232 14.69 -22.53 -17.12
CA PHE A 232 14.54 -21.49 -18.15
C PHE A 232 15.80 -20.65 -18.30
N MET A 233 16.40 -20.22 -17.19
CA MET A 233 17.64 -19.43 -17.20
C MET A 233 18.81 -20.19 -17.82
N ARG A 234 18.96 -21.47 -17.49
CA ARG A 234 20.04 -22.33 -18.02
C ARG A 234 19.86 -22.71 -19.49
N ALA A 235 18.61 -22.82 -19.95
CA ALA A 235 18.30 -23.16 -21.34
C ALA A 235 18.43 -21.96 -22.30
N MET A 236 18.62 -20.75 -21.78
CA MET A 236 18.66 -19.53 -22.59
C MET A 236 19.95 -19.45 -23.42
N PRO A 237 19.88 -19.13 -24.72
CA PRO A 237 21.07 -18.86 -25.52
C PRO A 237 21.88 -17.70 -24.94
N THR A 238 23.21 -17.77 -25.06
CA THR A 238 24.15 -16.81 -24.45
C THR A 238 23.80 -15.34 -24.74
N TYR A 239 23.46 -15.00 -25.99
CA TYR A 239 23.07 -13.63 -26.35
C TYR A 239 21.79 -13.17 -25.62
N GLU A 240 20.76 -14.02 -25.57
CA GLU A 240 19.52 -13.73 -24.87
C GLU A 240 19.75 -13.64 -23.35
N PHE A 241 20.66 -14.43 -22.81
CA PHE A 241 21.04 -14.40 -21.39
C PHE A 241 21.67 -13.05 -21.00
N TYR A 242 22.63 -12.55 -21.77
CA TYR A 242 23.21 -11.21 -21.54
C TYR A 242 22.17 -10.10 -21.67
N ARG A 243 21.27 -10.20 -22.67
CA ARG A 243 20.15 -9.25 -22.82
C ARG A 243 19.22 -9.30 -21.61
N TYR A 244 18.92 -10.49 -21.11
CA TYR A 244 18.10 -10.69 -19.92
C TYR A 244 18.75 -10.08 -18.68
N GLN A 245 20.04 -10.31 -18.44
CA GLN A 245 20.80 -9.72 -17.33
C GLN A 245 20.66 -8.18 -17.30
N ARG A 246 20.94 -7.55 -18.44
CA ARG A 246 20.84 -6.09 -18.58
C ARG A 246 19.41 -5.61 -18.35
N THR A 247 18.44 -6.25 -19.02
CA THR A 247 17.03 -5.89 -18.87
C THR A 247 16.53 -6.08 -17.43
N PHE A 248 17.01 -7.12 -16.75
CA PHE A 248 16.67 -7.38 -15.35
C PHE A 248 17.22 -6.27 -14.46
N TYR A 249 18.51 -5.95 -14.58
CA TYR A 249 19.13 -4.88 -13.79
C TYR A 249 18.49 -3.52 -14.06
N ASP A 250 18.29 -3.16 -15.34
CA ASP A 250 17.69 -1.88 -15.73
C ASP A 250 16.28 -1.73 -15.14
N LYS A 251 15.44 -2.78 -15.23
CA LYS A 251 14.09 -2.77 -14.62
C LYS A 251 14.11 -2.59 -13.11
N GLN A 252 15.00 -3.30 -12.41
CA GLN A 252 15.09 -3.22 -10.95
C GLN A 252 15.64 -1.85 -10.51
N SER A 253 16.60 -1.28 -11.26
CA SER A 253 17.14 0.06 -11.05
C SER A 253 16.06 1.14 -11.28
N ASP A 254 15.22 0.97 -12.30
CA ASP A 254 14.10 1.85 -12.59
C ASP A 254 13.05 1.85 -11.47
N ILE A 255 12.71 0.66 -10.93
CA ILE A 255 11.79 0.52 -9.79
C ILE A 255 12.36 1.24 -8.56
N PHE A 256 13.63 0.97 -8.22
CA PHE A 256 14.32 1.62 -7.10
C PHE A 256 14.31 3.14 -7.24
N THR A 257 14.73 3.65 -8.40
CA THR A 257 14.77 5.09 -8.70
C THR A 257 13.39 5.73 -8.63
N ARG A 258 12.37 5.04 -9.14
CA ARG A 258 10.98 5.51 -9.08
C ARG A 258 10.50 5.64 -7.64
N PHE A 259 10.72 4.61 -6.82
CA PHE A 259 10.34 4.65 -5.43
C PHE A 259 11.10 5.74 -4.66
N SER A 260 12.41 5.89 -4.85
CA SER A 260 13.18 6.96 -4.20
C SER A 260 12.63 8.35 -4.52
N LYS A 261 12.23 8.60 -5.78
CA LYS A 261 11.60 9.86 -6.18
C LYS A 261 10.23 10.05 -5.54
N LEU A 262 9.42 8.98 -5.51
CA LEU A 262 8.11 8.99 -4.87
C LEU A 262 8.26 9.31 -3.39
N TYR A 263 9.10 8.58 -2.67
CA TYR A 263 9.35 8.76 -1.24
C TYR A 263 9.80 10.19 -0.90
N ALA A 264 10.77 10.73 -1.65
CA ALA A 264 11.22 12.11 -1.46
C ALA A 264 10.12 13.15 -1.75
N ALA A 265 9.26 12.89 -2.74
CA ALA A 265 8.14 13.77 -3.06
C ALA A 265 7.09 13.78 -1.94
N GLU A 266 6.76 12.62 -1.40
CA GLU A 266 5.78 12.44 -0.32
C GLU A 266 6.25 13.09 0.99
N ILE A 267 7.52 12.94 1.37
CA ILE A 267 8.08 13.65 2.54
C ILE A 267 7.98 15.16 2.38
N ARG A 268 8.29 15.67 1.19
CA ARG A 268 8.19 17.11 0.91
C ARG A 268 6.74 17.57 0.95
N GLU A 269 5.81 16.78 0.42
CA GLU A 269 4.38 17.08 0.48
C GLU A 269 3.89 17.13 1.93
N ASP A 270 4.29 16.17 2.77
CA ASP A 270 3.96 16.17 4.19
C ASP A 270 4.46 17.43 4.90
N ALA A 271 5.72 17.81 4.68
CA ALA A 271 6.28 19.03 5.27
C ALA A 271 5.50 20.30 4.87
N LEU A 272 5.12 20.42 3.59
CA LEU A 272 4.31 21.53 3.11
C LEU A 272 2.88 21.51 3.68
N TRP A 273 2.27 20.33 3.73
CA TRP A 273 0.94 20.13 4.29
C TRP A 273 0.90 20.52 5.77
N ARG A 274 1.93 20.10 6.51
CA ARG A 274 2.09 20.37 7.95
C ARG A 274 2.23 21.87 8.21
N ALA A 275 3.10 22.55 7.45
CA ALA A 275 3.28 24.00 7.55
C ALA A 275 1.98 24.78 7.29
N ALA A 276 1.15 24.31 6.34
CA ALA A 276 -0.14 24.93 6.02
C ALA A 276 -1.25 24.65 7.05
N ARG A 277 -1.09 23.67 7.94
CA ARG A 277 -2.11 23.22 8.91
C ARG A 277 -1.60 23.22 10.35
N GLN A 278 -0.65 24.10 10.66
CA GLN A 278 -0.06 24.20 11.99
C GLN A 278 -1.13 24.40 13.09
N THR A 279 -2.16 25.21 12.82
CA THR A 279 -3.27 25.44 13.76
C THR A 279 -4.09 24.19 14.07
N ASP A 280 -4.32 23.33 13.08
CA ASP A 280 -5.05 22.07 13.28
C ASP A 280 -4.23 21.10 14.12
N ILE A 281 -2.91 21.07 13.90
CA ILE A 281 -1.97 20.26 14.67
C ILE A 281 -1.92 20.74 16.11
N ASP A 282 -1.86 22.05 16.35
CA ASP A 282 -1.80 22.59 17.72
C ASP A 282 -3.11 22.32 18.49
N ARG A 283 -4.26 22.43 17.83
CA ARG A 283 -5.55 22.00 18.40
C ARG A 283 -5.56 20.50 18.72
N ALA A 284 -5.04 19.67 17.83
CA ALA A 284 -4.95 18.23 18.08
C ALA A 284 -3.97 17.90 19.22
N ARG A 285 -2.86 18.64 19.36
CA ARG A 285 -1.94 18.48 20.50
C ARG A 285 -2.63 18.71 21.84
N GLU A 286 -3.51 19.70 21.93
CA GLU A 286 -4.29 19.97 23.15
C GLU A 286 -5.24 18.80 23.47
N GLU A 287 -6.00 18.33 22.47
CA GLU A 287 -6.93 17.19 22.59
C GLU A 287 -6.21 15.89 23.00
N PHE A 288 -4.98 15.69 22.52
CA PHE A 288 -4.18 14.49 22.73
C PHE A 288 -3.04 14.67 23.74
N SER A 289 -3.10 15.71 24.57
CA SER A 289 -2.07 16.03 25.56
C SER A 289 -1.85 14.94 26.62
N ALA A 290 -2.86 14.11 26.85
CA ALA A 290 -2.81 12.95 27.73
C ALA A 290 -2.33 11.65 27.03
N CYS A 291 -1.82 11.71 25.80
CA CYS A 291 -1.17 10.53 25.22
C CYS A 291 0.09 10.21 26.02
N ASN A 292 0.12 9.01 26.63
CA ASN A 292 1.37 8.45 27.17
C ASN A 292 2.24 8.07 25.98
N LEU A 293 3.17 8.95 25.60
CA LEU A 293 4.23 8.62 24.66
C LEU A 293 5.12 7.53 25.28
N PRO A 294 5.45 6.45 24.54
CA PRO A 294 6.29 5.36 25.01
C PRO A 294 7.76 5.77 25.19
#